data_AF-A0A4W2CF07-F1
#
_entry.id   AF-A0A4W2CF07-F1
#
_cell.length_a   1.000
_cell.length_b   1.000
_cell.length_c   1.000
_cell.angle_alpha   90.00
_cell.angle_beta   90.00
_cell.angle_gamma   90.00
#
_symmetry.space_group_name_H-M   'P 1'
#
loop_
_entity.id
_entity.type
_entity.pdbx_description
1 polymer ?
#
loop_
_entity_poly.entity_id
_entity_poly.type
_entity_poly.pdbx_seq_one_letter_code
_entity_poly.pdbx_strand_id
1 'polypeptide(L)'
;MFIFIKHGDNQQFLANINCSVLLLLHYARRKVGLPKTETIDLCDETGTMKLFFLMKTPGDYANKFLTARNTYYVCKVERGAPGTRVESAYKAFVPLLKNPEPELIDALRTQCDLLERSRVKMLRIQEAKKVVPIESSVNLTSKSSGRSDEEGPLDKHR
;
A
#
# COMPACT_ATOMS: atom_id res chain seq x y z
N MET A 1 -9.93 21.58 -14.57
CA MET A 1 -8.92 21.17 -15.59
C MET A 1 -9.26 19.76 -16.03
N PHE A 2 -8.93 19.35 -17.25
CA PHE A 2 -9.34 18.05 -17.78
C PHE A 2 -8.15 17.16 -18.17
N ILE A 3 -8.36 15.85 -18.15
CA ILE A 3 -7.49 14.81 -18.73
C ILE A 3 -8.30 13.98 -19.73
N PHE A 4 -7.61 13.28 -20.63
CA PHE A 4 -8.20 12.25 -21.47
C PHE A 4 -8.06 10.89 -20.76
N ILE A 5 -9.13 10.10 -20.72
CA ILE A 5 -9.08 8.71 -20.29
C ILE A 5 -9.46 7.83 -21.49
N LYS A 6 -8.49 7.06 -22.01
CA LYS A 6 -8.67 6.10 -23.11
C LYS A 6 -9.02 4.70 -22.56
N HIS A 7 -9.87 3.97 -23.27
CA HIS A 7 -10.26 2.59 -22.96
C HIS A 7 -10.80 1.84 -24.19
N GLY A 8 -10.91 0.51 -24.09
CA GLY A 8 -11.54 -0.36 -25.08
C GLY A 8 -10.94 -0.21 -26.48
N ASP A 9 -11.82 -0.07 -27.47
CA ASP A 9 -11.50 0.07 -28.89
C ASP A 9 -11.27 1.55 -29.26
N ASN A 10 -10.17 2.12 -28.77
CA ASN A 10 -9.82 3.55 -28.92
C ASN A 10 -10.91 4.54 -28.45
N GLN A 11 -11.80 4.10 -27.55
CA GLN A 11 -12.79 4.97 -26.93
C GLN A 11 -12.11 5.89 -25.90
N GLN A 12 -12.62 7.12 -25.76
CA GLN A 12 -12.11 8.04 -24.75
C GLN A 12 -13.19 8.95 -24.17
N PHE A 13 -12.96 9.43 -22.96
CA PHE A 13 -13.77 10.48 -22.33
C PHE A 13 -12.90 11.48 -21.57
N LEU A 14 -13.40 12.71 -21.45
CA LEU A 14 -12.77 13.73 -20.60
C LEU A 14 -13.17 13.53 -19.13
N ALA A 15 -12.22 13.71 -18.23
CA ALA A 15 -12.47 13.72 -16.79
C ALA A 15 -11.93 15.01 -16.14
N ASN A 16 -12.71 15.66 -15.28
CA ASN A 16 -12.30 16.88 -14.58
C ASN A 16 -11.45 16.52 -13.35
N ILE A 17 -10.19 16.92 -13.33
CA ILE A 17 -9.25 16.67 -12.23
C ILE A 17 -9.36 17.70 -11.08
N ASN A 18 -10.23 18.71 -11.22
CA ASN A 18 -10.61 19.60 -10.10
C ASN A 18 -11.70 18.96 -9.21
N CYS A 19 -11.57 17.66 -8.94
CA CYS A 19 -12.41 16.91 -8.00
C CYS A 19 -11.55 15.91 -7.21
N SER A 20 -12.09 15.26 -6.19
CA SER A 20 -11.34 14.27 -5.41
C SER A 20 -10.98 13.03 -6.22
N VAL A 21 -9.85 12.39 -5.88
CA VAL A 21 -9.41 11.11 -6.48
C VAL A 21 -10.52 10.04 -6.36
N LEU A 22 -11.23 10.00 -5.24
CA LEU A 22 -12.40 9.13 -5.04
C LEU A 22 -13.51 9.36 -6.08
N LEU A 23 -13.87 10.62 -6.35
CA LEU A 23 -14.91 10.95 -7.32
C LEU A 23 -14.45 10.68 -8.76
N LEU A 24 -13.17 10.95 -9.07
CA LEU A 24 -12.56 10.64 -10.35
C LEU A 24 -12.59 9.13 -10.65
N LEU A 25 -12.15 8.30 -9.70
CA LEU A 25 -12.19 6.84 -9.86
C LEU A 25 -13.62 6.29 -9.94
N HIS A 26 -14.57 6.84 -9.17
CA HIS A 26 -15.98 6.46 -9.28
C HIS A 26 -16.59 6.86 -10.64
N TYR A 27 -16.21 8.01 -11.19
CA TYR A 27 -16.62 8.43 -12.54
C TYR A 27 -16.01 7.53 -13.62
N ALA A 28 -14.69 7.28 -13.56
CA ALA A 28 -14.00 6.43 -14.51
C ALA A 28 -14.56 4.99 -14.51
N ARG A 29 -14.76 4.39 -13.34
CA ARG A 29 -15.32 3.02 -13.20
C ARG A 29 -16.69 2.88 -13.85
N ARG A 30 -17.57 3.88 -13.67
CA ARG A 30 -18.89 3.91 -14.33
C ARG A 30 -18.80 4.13 -15.84
N LYS A 31 -17.83 4.92 -16.32
CA LYS A 31 -17.60 5.13 -17.77
C LYS A 31 -17.11 3.87 -18.49
N VAL A 32 -16.32 3.03 -17.83
CA VAL A 32 -15.88 1.71 -18.37
C VAL A 32 -16.82 0.55 -18.01
N GLY A 33 -18.01 0.83 -17.47
CA GLY A 33 -19.05 -0.19 -17.21
C GLY A 33 -18.76 -1.19 -16.08
N LEU A 34 -17.73 -0.97 -15.24
CA LEU A 34 -17.35 -1.92 -14.20
C LEU A 34 -18.20 -1.80 -12.92
N PRO A 35 -18.54 -2.92 -12.26
CA PRO A 35 -19.30 -2.90 -11.01
C PRO A 35 -18.50 -2.28 -9.86
N LYS A 36 -19.22 -1.81 -8.82
CA LYS A 36 -18.63 -1.06 -7.69
C LYS A 36 -17.56 -1.83 -6.91
N THR A 37 -17.60 -3.16 -6.94
CA THR A 37 -16.63 -4.06 -6.27
C THR A 37 -15.25 -4.06 -6.92
N GLU A 38 -15.14 -3.74 -8.22
CA GLU A 38 -13.86 -3.76 -8.93
C GLU A 38 -12.94 -2.64 -8.42
N THR A 39 -11.73 -3.00 -8.01
CA THR A 39 -10.68 -2.01 -7.75
C THR A 39 -10.06 -1.59 -9.08
N ILE A 40 -10.09 -0.28 -9.35
CA ILE A 40 -9.44 0.32 -10.51
C ILE A 40 -8.51 1.44 -10.08
N ASP A 41 -7.58 1.76 -10.97
CA ASP A 41 -6.66 2.90 -10.89
C ASP A 41 -6.42 3.47 -12.30
N LEU A 42 -5.57 4.48 -12.40
CA LEU A 42 -5.05 5.02 -13.66
C LEU A 42 -3.56 4.73 -13.81
N CYS A 43 -3.12 4.43 -15.03
CA CYS A 43 -1.73 4.61 -15.46
C CYS A 43 -1.66 5.66 -16.59
N ASP A 44 -0.48 6.18 -16.88
CA ASP A 44 -0.25 7.05 -18.04
C ASP A 44 0.21 6.25 -19.28
N GLU A 45 0.52 6.96 -20.37
CA GLU A 45 0.96 6.38 -21.63
C GLU A 45 2.28 5.57 -21.55
N THR A 46 3.03 5.64 -20.44
CA THR A 46 4.21 4.79 -20.18
C THR A 46 3.92 3.56 -19.30
N GLY A 47 2.67 3.36 -18.89
CA GLY A 47 2.29 2.31 -17.95
C GLY A 47 2.56 2.63 -16.48
N THR A 48 2.98 3.86 -16.15
CA THR A 48 3.25 4.24 -14.75
C THR A 48 1.93 4.42 -13.98
N MET A 49 1.52 3.42 -13.19
CA MET A 49 0.35 3.48 -12.31
C MET A 49 0.46 4.63 -11.30
N LYS A 50 -0.66 5.27 -10.98
CA LYS A 50 -0.75 6.37 -10.00
C LYS A 50 -0.96 5.91 -8.56
N LEU A 51 -1.23 4.61 -8.36
CA LEU A 51 -1.35 3.94 -7.06
C LEU A 51 -2.40 4.59 -6.15
N PHE A 52 -3.47 5.14 -6.73
CA PHE A 52 -4.56 5.78 -6.00
C PHE A 52 -5.30 4.82 -5.07
N PHE A 53 -5.29 3.52 -5.38
CA PHE A 53 -5.82 2.49 -4.47
C PHE A 53 -4.99 2.31 -3.18
N LEU A 54 -3.77 2.89 -3.09
CA LEU A 54 -2.95 2.93 -1.88
C LEU A 54 -3.11 4.23 -1.08
N MET A 55 -3.82 5.23 -1.61
CA MET A 55 -3.92 6.54 -0.94
C MET A 55 -4.69 6.44 0.37
N LYS A 56 -4.08 6.95 1.44
CA LYS A 56 -4.76 7.18 2.73
C LYS A 56 -5.76 8.33 2.67
N THR A 57 -5.60 9.24 1.70
CA THR A 57 -6.39 10.48 1.55
C THR A 57 -7.08 10.56 0.18
N PRO A 58 -7.94 9.61 -0.21
CA PRO A 58 -8.61 9.63 -1.53
C PRO A 58 -9.60 10.80 -1.71
N GLY A 59 -9.85 11.60 -0.66
CA GLY A 59 -10.52 12.89 -0.74
C GLY A 59 -9.69 14.02 -1.35
N ASP A 60 -8.37 13.88 -1.48
CA ASP A 60 -7.49 14.87 -2.10
C ASP A 60 -7.87 15.13 -3.56
N TYR A 61 -7.69 16.38 -4.01
CA TYR A 61 -7.91 16.77 -5.40
C TYR A 61 -6.96 16.04 -6.36
N ALA A 62 -7.53 15.45 -7.42
CA ALA A 62 -6.79 14.64 -8.38
C ALA A 62 -5.76 15.45 -9.21
N ASN A 63 -5.96 16.76 -9.35
CA ASN A 63 -5.00 17.67 -9.99
C ASN A 63 -3.67 17.84 -9.23
N LYS A 64 -3.56 17.34 -7.99
CA LYS A 64 -2.27 17.20 -7.30
C LYS A 64 -1.38 16.09 -7.88
N PHE A 65 -1.96 15.15 -8.63
CA PHE A 65 -1.31 13.91 -9.06
C PHE A 65 -1.41 13.63 -10.58
N LEU A 66 -2.22 14.42 -11.30
CA LEU A 66 -2.53 14.24 -12.72
C LEU A 66 -2.30 15.53 -13.49
N THR A 67 -1.54 15.43 -14.58
CA THR A 67 -1.22 16.55 -15.45
C THR A 67 -2.38 16.84 -16.39
N ALA A 68 -2.85 18.08 -16.44
CA ALA A 68 -3.94 18.47 -17.33
C ALA A 68 -3.55 18.29 -18.81
N ARG A 69 -4.51 17.85 -19.63
CA ARG A 69 -4.36 17.50 -21.06
C ARG A 69 -3.57 16.22 -21.38
N ASN A 70 -2.97 15.55 -20.40
CA ASN A 70 -2.38 14.23 -20.61
C ASN A 70 -3.47 13.14 -20.79
N THR A 71 -3.08 12.04 -21.43
CA THR A 71 -3.82 10.79 -21.49
C THR A 71 -3.52 9.91 -20.28
N TYR A 72 -4.54 9.19 -19.83
CA TYR A 72 -4.41 8.08 -18.89
C TYR A 72 -5.25 6.88 -19.36
N TYR A 73 -4.90 5.68 -18.90
CA TYR A 73 -5.65 4.44 -19.13
C TYR A 73 -6.26 3.95 -17.83
N VAL A 74 -7.48 3.40 -17.87
CA VAL A 74 -8.06 2.72 -16.70
C VAL A 74 -7.43 1.33 -16.58
N CYS A 75 -6.82 1.03 -15.44
CA CYS A 75 -6.35 -0.31 -15.10
C CYS A 75 -7.23 -0.95 -14.02
N LYS A 76 -7.56 -2.23 -14.17
CA LYS A 76 -7.99 -3.06 -13.03
C LYS A 76 -6.78 -3.39 -12.15
N VAL A 77 -7.03 -3.47 -10.85
CA VAL A 77 -6.05 -3.94 -9.86
C VAL A 77 -6.49 -5.32 -9.38
N GLU A 78 -5.93 -6.36 -9.98
CA GLU A 78 -6.30 -7.73 -9.68
C GLU A 78 -5.61 -8.22 -8.41
N ARG A 79 -6.40 -8.90 -7.58
CA ARG A 79 -6.06 -9.37 -6.23
C ARG A 79 -6.13 -10.89 -6.16
N GLY A 80 -5.65 -11.48 -5.05
CA GLY A 80 -5.96 -12.88 -4.79
C GLY A 80 -7.45 -13.09 -4.52
N ALA A 81 -7.94 -14.33 -4.68
CA ALA A 81 -9.34 -14.63 -4.43
C ALA A 81 -9.75 -14.32 -2.98
N PRO A 82 -10.95 -13.75 -2.73
CA PRO A 82 -11.47 -13.50 -1.38
C PRO A 82 -11.47 -14.74 -0.49
N GLY A 83 -11.22 -14.56 0.80
CA GLY A 83 -11.15 -15.63 1.79
C GLY A 83 -9.87 -16.48 1.74
N THR A 84 -8.93 -16.19 0.84
CA THR A 84 -7.67 -16.94 0.73
C THR A 84 -6.51 -16.25 1.45
N ARG A 85 -5.48 -17.03 1.85
CA ARG A 85 -4.22 -16.50 2.42
C ARG A 85 -3.48 -15.51 1.50
N VAL A 86 -3.87 -15.43 0.23
CA VAL A 86 -3.28 -14.54 -0.79
C VAL A 86 -4.23 -13.44 -1.26
N GLU A 87 -5.39 -13.23 -0.63
CA GLU A 87 -6.37 -12.19 -0.99
C GLU A 87 -5.73 -10.81 -1.18
N SER A 88 -4.90 -10.38 -0.22
CA SER A 88 -4.20 -9.09 -0.28
C SER A 88 -2.99 -9.05 -1.23
N ALA A 89 -2.66 -10.13 -1.93
CA ALA A 89 -1.59 -10.14 -2.94
C ALA A 89 -1.98 -9.34 -4.18
N TYR A 90 -0.99 -8.75 -4.84
CA TYR A 90 -1.17 -8.22 -6.20
C TYR A 90 -1.01 -9.38 -7.20
N LYS A 91 -1.89 -9.43 -8.21
CA LYS A 91 -1.87 -10.45 -9.27
C LYS A 91 -1.56 -9.87 -10.64
N ALA A 92 -2.23 -8.79 -11.00
CA ALA A 92 -1.97 -8.05 -12.23
C ALA A 92 -2.44 -6.59 -12.11
N PHE A 93 -1.85 -5.71 -12.92
CA PHE A 93 -2.49 -4.48 -13.34
C PHE A 93 -2.90 -4.65 -14.80
N VAL A 94 -4.22 -4.69 -15.07
CA VAL A 94 -4.75 -5.03 -16.40
C VAL A 94 -5.32 -3.76 -17.03
N PRO A 95 -4.71 -3.22 -18.11
CA PRO A 95 -5.22 -2.03 -18.77
C PRO A 95 -6.50 -2.40 -19.55
N LEU A 96 -7.54 -1.59 -19.42
CA LEU A 96 -8.80 -1.78 -20.13
C LEU A 96 -8.70 -1.23 -21.56
N LEU A 97 -7.80 -1.77 -22.36
CA LEU A 97 -7.60 -1.49 -23.78
C LEU A 97 -7.84 -2.77 -24.58
N LYS A 98 -8.35 -2.65 -25.81
CA LYS A 98 -8.56 -3.79 -26.72
C LYS A 98 -7.23 -4.35 -27.22
N ASN A 99 -6.35 -3.45 -27.66
CA ASN A 99 -4.99 -3.75 -28.14
C ASN A 99 -4.00 -2.86 -27.34
N PRO A 100 -3.58 -3.24 -26.14
CA PRO A 100 -2.51 -2.54 -25.42
C PRO A 100 -1.15 -2.85 -26.04
N GLU A 101 -0.27 -1.84 -26.12
CA GLU A 101 1.11 -2.03 -26.60
C GLU A 101 1.92 -2.97 -25.68
N PRO A 102 2.87 -3.76 -26.19
CA PRO A 102 3.67 -4.69 -25.39
C PRO A 102 4.41 -4.02 -24.23
N GLU A 103 5.01 -2.85 -24.48
CA GLU A 103 5.79 -2.08 -23.50
C GLU A 103 4.92 -1.60 -22.33
N LEU A 104 3.66 -1.25 -22.61
CA LEU A 104 2.66 -0.89 -21.59
C LEU A 104 2.32 -2.10 -20.70
N ILE A 105 2.19 -3.29 -21.29
CA ILE A 105 1.92 -4.53 -20.55
C ILE A 105 3.12 -4.92 -19.68
N ASP A 106 4.34 -4.83 -20.19
CA ASP A 106 5.54 -5.19 -19.42
C ASP A 106 5.90 -4.17 -18.35
N ALA A 107 5.63 -2.87 -18.56
CA ALA A 107 5.72 -1.86 -17.50
C ALA A 107 4.73 -2.15 -16.36
N LEU A 108 3.46 -2.41 -16.69
CA LEU A 108 2.41 -2.72 -15.72
C LEU A 108 2.69 -4.04 -14.96
N ARG A 109 3.15 -5.08 -15.67
CA ARG A 109 3.59 -6.35 -15.07
C ARG A 109 4.73 -6.11 -14.09
N THR A 110 5.78 -5.41 -14.52
CA THR A 110 6.97 -5.12 -13.70
C THR A 110 6.60 -4.33 -12.44
N GLN A 111 5.74 -3.31 -12.56
CA GLN A 111 5.32 -2.51 -11.41
C GLN A 111 4.47 -3.32 -10.42
N CYS A 112 3.58 -4.20 -10.91
CA CYS A 112 2.81 -5.13 -10.08
C CYS A 112 3.72 -6.11 -9.31
N ASP A 113 4.70 -6.69 -10.01
CA ASP A 113 5.68 -7.62 -9.45
C ASP A 113 6.53 -6.98 -8.35
N LEU A 114 7.02 -5.76 -8.57
CA LEU A 114 7.79 -4.99 -7.58
C LEU A 114 6.95 -4.65 -6.35
N LEU A 115 5.67 -4.31 -6.53
CA LEU A 115 4.76 -4.02 -5.43
C LEU A 115 4.44 -5.26 -4.58
N GLU A 116 4.23 -6.42 -5.22
CA GLU A 116 4.01 -7.69 -4.51
C GLU A 116 5.27 -8.15 -3.76
N ARG A 117 6.44 -8.11 -4.40
CA ARG A 117 7.73 -8.42 -3.75
C ARG A 117 7.97 -7.51 -2.54
N SER A 118 7.54 -6.24 -2.60
CA SER A 118 7.62 -5.29 -1.49
C SER A 118 6.61 -5.61 -0.37
N ARG A 119 5.37 -5.98 -0.71
CA ARG A 119 4.34 -6.43 0.24
C ARG A 119 4.79 -7.67 1.01
N VAL A 120 5.33 -8.68 0.32
CA VAL A 120 5.82 -9.93 0.94
C VAL A 120 7.03 -9.69 1.85
N LYS A 121 7.98 -8.82 1.45
CA LYS A 121 9.09 -8.41 2.32
C LYS A 121 8.58 -7.76 3.61
N MET A 122 7.61 -6.84 3.51
CA MET A 122 7.03 -6.17 4.67
C MET A 122 6.29 -7.13 5.62
N LEU A 123 5.54 -8.10 5.09
CA LEU A 123 4.88 -9.13 5.91
C LEU A 123 5.90 -9.98 6.69
N ARG A 124 6.95 -10.48 6.03
CA ARG A 124 8.00 -11.27 6.70
C ARG A 124 8.69 -10.49 7.83
N ILE A 125 8.89 -9.18 7.66
CA ILE A 125 9.44 -8.30 8.70
C ILE A 125 8.48 -8.14 9.88
N GLN A 126 7.16 -8.05 9.61
CA GLN A 126 6.15 -7.99 10.67
C GLN A 126 5.99 -9.32 11.41
N GLU A 127 6.08 -10.45 10.70
CA GLU A 127 6.07 -11.80 11.27
C GLU A 127 7.29 -12.01 12.18
N ALA A 128 8.50 -11.72 11.70
CA ALA A 128 9.72 -11.81 12.50
C ALA A 128 9.66 -10.96 13.78
N LYS A 129 9.11 -9.73 13.70
CA LYS A 129 8.91 -8.87 14.88
C LYS A 129 7.90 -9.41 15.89
N LYS A 130 6.91 -10.21 15.46
CA LYS A 130 5.93 -10.84 16.36
C LYS A 130 6.49 -12.06 17.11
N VAL A 131 7.58 -12.65 16.64
CA VAL A 131 8.25 -13.79 17.29
C VAL A 131 9.20 -13.35 18.41
N VAL A 132 9.59 -12.07 18.46
CA VAL A 132 10.52 -11.51 19.47
C VAL A 132 9.80 -10.63 20.50
N PRO A 133 8.93 -11.21 21.34
CA PRO A 133 8.78 -10.73 22.71
C PRO A 133 8.72 -11.90 23.73
N ILE A 134 9.89 -12.37 24.16
CA ILE A 134 10.05 -13.08 25.43
C ILE A 134 11.12 -12.32 26.21
N GLU A 135 10.80 -11.90 27.42
CA GLU A 135 11.69 -11.06 28.23
C GLU A 135 12.85 -11.89 28.80
N SER A 136 14.09 -11.47 28.55
CA SER A 136 15.27 -11.95 29.25
C SER A 136 15.59 -11.08 30.47
N SER A 137 14.58 -10.80 31.30
CA SER A 137 14.64 -9.97 32.51
C SER A 137 15.16 -10.74 33.74
N VAL A 138 16.26 -11.51 33.55
CA VAL A 138 16.94 -12.23 34.64
C VAL A 138 17.67 -11.28 35.58
N ASN A 139 16.95 -10.76 36.57
CA ASN A 139 17.49 -10.03 37.73
C ASN A 139 18.34 -10.97 38.60
N LEU A 140 19.62 -11.11 38.26
CA LEU A 140 20.59 -11.86 39.07
C LEU A 140 21.04 -11.06 40.30
N THR A 141 20.34 -11.22 41.41
CA THR A 141 20.80 -10.75 42.73
C THR A 141 21.97 -11.60 43.23
N SER A 142 23.20 -11.16 43.02
CA SER A 142 24.40 -11.72 43.65
C SER A 142 24.65 -11.07 45.02
N LYS A 143 24.64 -11.86 46.09
CA LYS A 143 24.78 -11.38 47.48
C LYS A 143 25.84 -12.18 48.25
N SER A 144 27.10 -11.74 48.19
CA SER A 144 28.24 -12.26 48.95
C SER A 144 29.46 -11.34 48.81
N SER A 145 30.43 -11.23 49.73
CA SER A 145 30.43 -11.51 51.19
C SER A 145 31.77 -11.05 51.82
N GLY A 146 31.74 -10.39 52.98
CA GLY A 146 32.92 -10.02 53.78
C GLY A 146 32.69 -8.67 54.48
N ARG A 147 32.72 -8.56 55.82
CA ARG A 147 33.84 -8.69 56.78
C ARG A 147 34.78 -7.47 56.74
N SER A 148 35.03 -6.74 57.84
CA SER A 148 34.61 -6.89 59.27
C SER A 148 34.59 -5.47 59.95
N ASP A 149 34.60 -5.18 61.26
CA ASP A 149 34.78 -5.93 62.53
C ASP A 149 33.83 -5.47 63.66
N GLU A 150 34.22 -4.49 64.49
CA GLU A 150 33.64 -4.13 65.82
C GLU A 150 33.05 -2.69 65.81
N GLU A 151 32.33 -2.14 66.81
CA GLU A 151 32.15 -2.47 68.24
C GLU A 151 30.75 -2.00 68.75
N GLY A 152 30.41 -2.25 70.02
CA GLY A 152 29.23 -1.70 70.72
C GLY A 152 29.42 -1.76 72.25
N PRO A 153 28.40 -1.49 73.12
CA PRO A 153 26.97 -1.29 72.83
C PRO A 153 26.33 -0.11 73.60
N LEU A 154 24.99 -0.13 73.76
CA LEU A 154 24.15 0.71 74.65
C LEU A 154 23.88 2.17 74.17
N ASP A 155 22.78 2.83 74.56
CA ASP A 155 21.73 2.44 75.52
C ASP A 155 20.30 2.82 75.06
N LYS A 156 19.28 2.37 75.81
CA LYS A 156 17.87 2.74 75.65
C LYS A 156 17.59 4.03 76.42
N HIS A 157 16.70 4.89 75.91
CA HIS A 157 15.43 5.20 76.59
C HIS A 157 14.53 6.19 75.82
N ARG A 158 13.25 5.80 75.75
CA ARG A 158 12.02 6.62 75.82
C ARG A 158 11.83 7.78 74.82
#